data_AF-A0A5C5CR85-F1
#
_entry.id   AF-A0A5C5CR85-F1
#
_cell.length_a   1.000
_cell.length_b   1.000
_cell.length_c   1.000
_cell.angle_alpha   90.00
_cell.angle_beta   90.00
_cell.angle_gamma   90.00
#
_symmetry.space_group_name_H-M   'P 1'
#
loop_
_entity.id
_entity.type
_entity.pdbx_description
1 polymer ?
#
loop_
_entity_poly.entity_id
_entity_poly.type
_entity_poly.pdbx_seq_one_letter_code
_entity_poly.pdbx_strand_id
1 'polypeptide(L)'
;MDANHVTIPDEAKKALTVLQESLGQSLQAVYLHGSAVNGGLRPNSDVDLLVVSNQPLTLETGARLVDKLMQISGRHPAKPGTPRCLEVMIFLEQDLAALSYPARCAFIYGEWLRDEFEAGTVPQPHTDPEYTLVLAQAGQEAISLFGPAREHLLPPVPLDDVRRAIAEALPGLLGNLQGDERNVLLTLARMWYTLETGNFTPKDAAATWALSLVSSETASALALGQAAYRGAVFDDWQNHPKLARRAADELAHHVRSLL
;
A
#
# COMPACT_ATOMS: atom_id res chain seq x y z
N MET A 1 -26.75 0.81 -11.28
CA MET A 1 -25.75 -0.26 -11.42
C MET A 1 -25.01 -0.31 -10.11
N ASP A 2 -24.92 -1.51 -9.56
CA ASP A 2 -25.06 -1.77 -8.13
C ASP A 2 -23.90 -1.27 -7.28
N ALA A 3 -24.20 -0.89 -6.04
CA ALA A 3 -23.19 -0.63 -5.02
C ALA A 3 -22.28 -1.85 -4.93
N ASN A 4 -21.02 -1.68 -5.33
CA ASN A 4 -19.99 -2.71 -5.28
C ASN A 4 -20.00 -3.37 -3.90
N HIS A 5 -20.51 -4.59 -3.79
CA HIS A 5 -20.28 -5.43 -2.63
C HIS A 5 -18.82 -5.86 -2.65
N VAL A 6 -17.96 -5.05 -2.04
CA VAL A 6 -16.56 -5.43 -1.79
C VAL A 6 -16.59 -6.65 -0.87
N THR A 7 -16.09 -7.79 -1.37
CA THR A 7 -15.95 -8.99 -0.55
C THR A 7 -14.80 -8.77 0.43
N ILE A 8 -15.14 -8.62 1.71
CA ILE A 8 -14.14 -8.45 2.78
C ILE A 8 -13.33 -9.75 2.91
N PRO A 9 -11.99 -9.71 2.75
CA PRO A 9 -11.11 -10.87 2.90
C PRO A 9 -11.18 -11.46 4.30
N ASP A 10 -10.96 -12.77 4.44
CA ASP A 10 -11.03 -13.42 5.75
C ASP A 10 -9.88 -12.97 6.67
N GLU A 11 -8.73 -12.63 6.10
CA GLU A 11 -7.60 -12.02 6.81
C GLU A 11 -8.00 -10.68 7.44
N ALA A 12 -8.73 -9.84 6.71
CA ALA A 12 -9.24 -8.57 7.21
C ALA A 12 -10.22 -8.77 8.38
N LYS A 13 -11.10 -9.77 8.30
CA LYS A 13 -12.03 -10.10 9.40
C LYS A 13 -11.28 -10.58 10.65
N LYS A 14 -10.28 -11.46 10.48
CA LYS A 14 -9.45 -11.95 11.60
C LYS A 14 -8.65 -10.82 12.22
N ALA A 15 -8.04 -9.95 11.40
CA ALA A 15 -7.30 -8.79 11.86
C ALA A 15 -8.20 -7.80 12.61
N LEU A 16 -9.43 -7.56 12.13
CA LEU A 16 -10.41 -6.75 12.85
C LEU A 16 -10.66 -7.28 14.28
N THR A 17 -10.87 -8.59 14.43
CA THR A 17 -11.04 -9.20 15.76
C THR A 17 -9.80 -8.99 16.64
N VAL A 18 -8.60 -9.22 16.09
CA VAL A 18 -7.34 -9.00 16.81
C VAL A 18 -7.19 -7.55 17.26
N LEU A 19 -7.53 -6.59 16.41
CA LEU A 19 -7.47 -5.16 16.69
C LEU A 19 -8.48 -4.76 17.78
N GLN A 20 -9.72 -5.24 17.71
CA GLN A 20 -10.76 -4.99 18.71
C GLN A 20 -10.35 -5.52 20.09
N GLU A 21 -9.83 -6.75 20.14
CA GLU A 21 -9.36 -7.35 21.40
C GLU A 21 -8.13 -6.63 21.97
N SER A 22 -7.23 -6.17 21.11
CA SER A 22 -5.94 -5.63 21.55
C SER A 22 -6.00 -4.16 21.91
N LEU A 23 -6.82 -3.37 21.22
CA LEU A 23 -6.94 -1.92 21.41
C LEU A 23 -8.17 -1.54 22.27
N GLY A 24 -9.18 -2.40 22.33
CA GLY A 24 -10.39 -2.18 23.15
C GLY A 24 -11.04 -0.83 22.85
N GLN A 25 -11.27 -0.03 23.90
CA GLN A 25 -11.91 1.28 23.78
C GLN A 25 -11.07 2.33 23.04
N SER A 26 -9.77 2.10 22.84
CA SER A 26 -8.93 3.04 22.10
C SER A 26 -9.15 2.96 20.58
N LEU A 27 -9.65 1.83 20.07
CA LEU A 27 -9.93 1.64 18.65
C LEU A 27 -11.12 2.51 18.20
N GLN A 28 -10.87 3.43 17.28
CA GLN A 28 -11.91 4.31 16.73
C GLN A 28 -12.43 3.80 15.39
N ALA A 29 -11.54 3.32 14.52
CA ALA A 29 -11.92 2.79 13.21
C ALA A 29 -10.92 1.78 12.66
N VAL A 30 -11.43 0.91 11.78
CA VAL A 30 -10.64 0.03 10.92
C VAL A 30 -11.17 0.17 9.50
N TYR A 31 -10.30 0.54 8.58
CA TYR A 31 -10.60 0.73 7.18
C TYR A 31 -9.86 -0.30 6.34
N LEU A 32 -10.58 -0.98 5.44
CA LEU A 32 -9.96 -1.74 4.35
C LEU A 32 -9.68 -0.78 3.20
N HIS A 33 -8.47 -0.81 2.65
CA HIS A 33 -8.09 0.00 1.49
C HIS A 33 -7.27 -0.81 0.49
N GLY A 34 -6.68 -0.13 -0.49
CA GLY A 34 -5.76 -0.74 -1.42
C GLY A 34 -6.47 -1.71 -2.38
N SER A 35 -5.76 -2.76 -2.77
CA SER A 35 -6.22 -3.61 -3.89
C SER A 35 -7.49 -4.40 -3.59
N ALA A 36 -7.83 -4.62 -2.31
CA ALA A 36 -9.09 -5.25 -1.92
C ALA A 36 -10.31 -4.39 -2.26
N VAL A 37 -10.17 -3.07 -2.22
CA VAL A 37 -11.24 -2.12 -2.52
C VAL A 37 -11.18 -1.63 -3.96
N ASN A 38 -9.98 -1.45 -4.50
CA ASN A 38 -9.74 -0.87 -5.81
C ASN A 38 -9.03 -1.86 -6.75
N GLY A 39 -9.78 -2.39 -7.72
CA GLY A 39 -9.28 -3.33 -8.74
C GLY A 39 -9.38 -4.82 -8.39
N GLY A 40 -9.61 -5.14 -7.12
CA GLY A 40 -9.75 -6.49 -6.59
C GLY A 40 -8.41 -7.20 -6.35
N LEU A 41 -8.38 -8.08 -5.34
CA LEU A 41 -7.17 -8.81 -4.96
C LEU A 41 -6.64 -9.67 -6.11
N ARG A 42 -5.37 -9.47 -6.45
CA ARG A 42 -4.59 -10.31 -7.37
C ARG A 42 -3.90 -11.44 -6.60
N PRO A 43 -3.29 -12.45 -7.27
CA PRO A 43 -2.68 -13.58 -6.56
C PRO A 43 -1.71 -13.17 -5.45
N ASN A 44 -0.85 -12.18 -5.71
CA ASN A 44 0.15 -11.69 -4.77
C ASN A 44 -0.25 -10.38 -4.08
N SER A 45 -1.54 -10.03 -4.09
CA SER A 45 -2.03 -8.86 -3.35
C SER A 45 -2.02 -9.13 -1.84
N ASP A 46 -1.57 -8.12 -1.11
CA ASP A 46 -1.69 -8.03 0.33
C ASP A 46 -3.09 -7.53 0.72
N VAL A 47 -3.42 -7.63 2.00
CA VAL A 47 -4.66 -7.13 2.60
C VAL A 47 -4.31 -5.92 3.47
N ASP A 48 -4.67 -4.75 2.98
CA ASP A 48 -4.23 -3.46 3.53
C ASP A 48 -5.28 -2.88 4.50
N LEU A 49 -4.88 -2.66 5.75
CA LEU A 49 -5.71 -2.10 6.80
C LEU A 49 -5.14 -0.80 7.37
N LEU A 50 -5.96 0.24 7.37
CA LEU A 50 -5.69 1.51 8.04
C LEU A 50 -6.54 1.59 9.31
N VAL A 51 -5.90 1.79 10.45
CA VAL A 51 -6.52 1.76 11.77
C VAL A 51 -6.37 3.12 12.43
N VAL A 52 -7.41 3.60 13.09
CA VAL A 52 -7.38 4.84 13.88
C VAL A 52 -7.54 4.50 15.36
N SER A 53 -6.59 4.95 16.17
CA SER A 53 -6.62 4.86 17.64
C SER A 53 -6.64 6.25 18.26
N ASN A 54 -7.42 6.45 19.32
CA ASN A 54 -7.41 7.70 20.07
C ASN A 54 -6.37 7.73 21.20
N GLN A 55 -5.61 6.64 21.40
CA GLN A 55 -4.53 6.55 22.38
C GLN A 55 -3.27 5.93 21.77
N PRO A 56 -2.07 6.38 22.19
CA PRO A 56 -0.82 5.70 21.85
C PRO A 56 -0.80 4.24 22.32
N LEU A 57 -0.13 3.39 21.56
CA LEU A 57 0.06 2.00 21.93
C LEU A 57 1.13 1.89 23.03
N THR A 58 0.89 1.05 24.02
CA THR A 58 1.96 0.59 24.93
C THR A 58 2.85 -0.44 24.22
N LEU A 59 4.10 -0.58 24.66
CA LEU A 59 5.01 -1.61 24.13
C LEU A 59 4.40 -3.02 24.24
N GLU A 60 3.71 -3.32 25.34
CA GLU A 60 3.02 -4.60 25.54
C GLU A 60 1.89 -4.81 24.52
N THR A 61 1.10 -3.76 24.23
CA THR A 61 0.03 -3.84 23.24
C THR A 61 0.60 -4.01 21.83
N GLY A 62 1.68 -3.28 21.50
CA GLY A 62 2.40 -3.42 20.23
C GLY A 62 2.97 -4.83 20.03
N ALA A 63 3.64 -5.38 21.04
CA ALA A 63 4.15 -6.76 21.01
C ALA A 63 3.02 -7.78 20.80
N ARG A 64 1.92 -7.65 21.55
CA ARG A 64 0.75 -8.51 21.40
C ARG A 64 0.13 -8.42 20.00
N LEU A 65 0.08 -7.24 19.41
CA LEU A 65 -0.42 -7.04 18.05
C LEU A 65 0.48 -7.74 17.03
N VAL A 66 1.80 -7.56 17.12
CA VAL A 66 2.77 -8.27 16.27
C VAL A 66 2.56 -9.77 16.35
N ASP A 67 2.54 -10.34 17.56
CA ASP A 67 2.37 -11.78 17.77
C ASP A 67 1.06 -12.31 17.16
N LYS A 68 -0.06 -11.62 17.41
CA LYS A 68 -1.38 -12.04 16.91
C LYS A 68 -1.50 -11.88 15.39
N LEU A 69 -0.99 -10.78 14.82
CA LEU A 69 -1.02 -10.55 13.37
C LEU A 69 -0.16 -11.57 12.62
N MET A 70 1.03 -11.92 13.16
CA MET A 70 1.91 -12.96 12.58
C MET A 70 1.26 -14.34 12.48
N GLN A 71 0.30 -14.66 13.35
CA GLN A 71 -0.41 -15.94 13.33
C GLN A 71 -1.48 -16.04 12.24
N ILE A 72 -1.99 -14.90 11.79
CA ILE A 72 -3.10 -14.84 10.81
C ILE A 72 -2.67 -14.34 9.43
N SER A 73 -1.52 -13.67 9.35
CA SER A 73 -0.91 -13.20 8.12
C SER A 73 -0.13 -14.32 7.42
N GLY A 74 -0.22 -14.39 6.09
CA GLY A 74 0.60 -15.29 5.29
C GLY A 74 2.02 -14.77 5.12
N ARG A 75 3.04 -15.62 5.30
CA ARG A 75 4.44 -15.21 5.14
C ARG A 75 4.74 -14.80 3.70
N HIS A 76 5.45 -13.69 3.51
CA HIS A 76 5.97 -13.30 2.21
C HIS A 76 7.17 -14.19 1.79
N PRO A 77 7.26 -14.63 0.51
CA PRO A 77 6.24 -14.50 -0.54
C PRO A 77 5.06 -15.44 -0.29
N ALA A 78 3.84 -14.93 -0.48
CA ALA A 78 2.62 -15.69 -0.30
C ALA A 78 2.60 -16.94 -1.20
N LYS A 79 2.20 -18.08 -0.65
CA LYS A 79 2.10 -19.35 -1.39
C LYS A 79 0.65 -19.62 -1.76
N PRO A 80 0.38 -20.28 -2.90
CA PRO A 80 -0.98 -20.68 -3.25
C PRO A 80 -1.61 -21.51 -2.11
N GLY A 81 -2.81 -21.12 -1.68
CA GLY A 81 -3.55 -21.78 -0.62
C GLY A 81 -3.15 -21.42 0.81
N THR A 82 -2.20 -20.49 1.01
CA THR A 82 -1.96 -19.87 2.33
C THR A 82 -2.77 -18.58 2.49
N PRO A 83 -2.95 -18.07 3.72
CA PRO A 83 -3.46 -16.72 3.91
C PRO A 83 -2.66 -15.69 3.10
N ARG A 84 -3.28 -14.56 2.79
CA ARG A 84 -2.60 -13.39 2.22
C ARG A 84 -1.75 -12.69 3.27
N CYS A 85 -0.72 -11.97 2.84
CA CYS A 85 0.02 -11.08 3.73
C CYS A 85 -0.94 -9.98 4.22
N LEU A 86 -0.82 -9.63 5.48
CA LEU A 86 -1.47 -8.45 6.05
C LEU A 86 -0.50 -7.27 6.07
N GLU A 87 -1.03 -6.10 5.76
CA GLU A 87 -0.41 -4.82 6.06
C GLU A 87 -1.36 -4.05 6.99
N VAL A 88 -0.86 -3.64 8.16
CA VAL A 88 -1.67 -2.91 9.16
C VAL A 88 -0.92 -1.66 9.60
N MET A 89 -1.49 -0.50 9.34
CA MET A 89 -0.97 0.79 9.80
C MET A 89 -1.92 1.41 10.81
N ILE A 90 -1.42 1.77 12.00
CA ILE A 90 -2.21 2.44 13.04
C ILE A 90 -1.78 3.90 13.12
N PHE A 91 -2.74 4.80 12.92
CA PHE A 91 -2.59 6.24 13.06
C PHE A 91 -3.30 6.72 14.33
N LEU A 92 -2.73 7.73 14.99
CA LEU A 92 -3.42 8.38 16.11
C LEU A 92 -4.40 9.42 15.61
N GLU A 93 -5.59 9.46 16.20
CA GLU A 93 -6.63 10.44 15.85
C GLU A 93 -6.10 11.88 15.96
N GLN A 94 -5.30 12.17 16.99
CA GLN A 94 -4.67 13.50 17.16
C GLN A 94 -3.66 13.83 16.03
N ASP A 95 -2.93 12.84 15.52
CA ASP A 95 -1.94 13.03 14.47
C ASP A 95 -2.64 13.23 13.11
N LEU A 96 -3.82 12.59 12.93
CA LEU A 96 -4.69 12.83 11.77
C LEU A 96 -5.37 14.20 11.84
N ALA A 97 -5.87 14.60 13.01
CA ALA A 97 -6.50 15.90 13.20
C ALA A 97 -5.52 17.07 12.99
N ALA A 98 -4.24 16.87 13.31
CA ALA A 98 -3.16 17.83 13.10
C ALA A 98 -2.16 17.34 12.03
N LEU A 99 -2.68 16.76 10.93
CA LEU A 99 -1.86 16.12 9.90
C LEU A 99 -0.70 17.02 9.45
N SER A 100 0.52 16.54 9.67
CA SER A 100 1.77 17.16 9.24
C SER A 100 2.45 16.29 8.19
N TYR A 101 3.21 16.91 7.29
CA TYR A 101 4.09 16.18 6.38
C TYR A 101 5.50 15.96 7.00
N PRO A 102 6.08 14.74 6.89
CA PRO A 102 5.42 13.49 6.47
C PRO A 102 4.46 12.99 7.56
N ALA A 103 3.42 12.27 7.15
CA ALA A 103 2.47 11.67 8.08
C ALA A 103 3.18 10.73 9.07
N ARG A 104 2.67 10.69 10.31
CA ARG A 104 3.21 9.87 11.40
C ARG A 104 2.36 8.61 11.59
N CYS A 105 2.99 7.45 11.52
CA CYS A 105 2.36 6.17 11.86
C CYS A 105 2.80 5.76 13.27
N ALA A 106 1.87 5.29 14.09
CA ALA A 106 2.14 4.85 15.46
C ALA A 106 2.57 3.39 15.54
N PHE A 107 2.17 2.57 14.56
CA PHE A 107 2.49 1.16 14.47
C PHE A 107 2.30 0.68 13.04
N ILE A 108 3.27 -0.06 12.51
CA ILE A 108 3.18 -0.71 11.22
C ILE A 108 3.48 -2.20 11.34
N TYR A 109 2.64 -3.01 10.73
CA TYR A 109 2.86 -4.42 10.50
C TYR A 109 2.89 -4.68 9.00
N GLY A 110 3.90 -5.40 8.54
CA GLY A 110 4.00 -5.91 7.18
C GLY A 110 4.96 -7.09 7.14
N GLU A 111 4.71 -8.04 6.25
CA GLU A 111 5.50 -9.29 6.18
C GLU A 111 6.96 -9.09 5.75
N TRP A 112 7.29 -7.94 5.16
CA TRP A 112 8.69 -7.58 4.88
C TRP A 112 9.51 -7.34 6.16
N LEU A 113 8.85 -7.12 7.31
CA LEU A 113 9.47 -7.00 8.63
C LEU A 113 9.38 -8.30 9.46
N ARG A 114 8.96 -9.41 8.85
CA ARG A 114 8.69 -10.67 9.56
C ARG A 114 9.87 -11.15 10.41
N ASP A 115 11.08 -11.09 9.87
CA ASP A 115 12.27 -11.57 10.58
C ASP A 115 12.61 -10.68 11.80
N GLU A 116 12.34 -9.37 11.73
CA GLU A 116 12.50 -8.44 12.85
C GLU A 116 11.48 -8.72 13.96
N PHE A 117 10.24 -9.01 13.57
CA PHE A 117 9.16 -9.40 14.49
C PHE A 117 9.43 -10.74 15.16
N GLU A 118 9.94 -11.74 14.43
CA GLU A 118 10.37 -13.03 14.98
C GLU A 118 11.54 -12.86 15.97
N ALA A 119 12.35 -11.81 15.82
CA ALA A 119 13.40 -11.44 16.76
C ALA A 119 12.90 -10.61 17.98
N GLY A 120 11.60 -10.33 18.08
CA GLY A 120 10.99 -9.60 19.19
C GLY A 120 10.95 -8.09 19.02
N THR A 121 11.15 -7.57 17.81
CA THR A 121 11.05 -6.13 17.52
C THR A 121 9.60 -5.67 17.63
N VAL A 122 9.39 -4.57 18.34
CA VAL A 122 8.08 -3.90 18.41
C VAL A 122 8.15 -2.60 17.62
N PRO A 123 7.29 -2.41 16.59
CA PRO A 123 7.23 -1.17 15.83
C PRO A 123 7.14 0.06 16.74
N GLN A 124 7.99 1.05 16.45
CA GLN A 124 7.96 2.34 17.12
C GLN A 124 7.31 3.39 16.20
N PRO A 125 6.67 4.42 16.76
CA PRO A 125 6.11 5.49 15.94
C PRO A 125 7.19 6.21 15.11
N HIS A 126 6.94 6.41 13.82
CA HIS A 126 7.80 7.21 12.95
C HIS A 126 7.02 7.91 11.84
N THR A 127 7.67 8.86 11.17
CA THR A 127 7.13 9.58 10.02
C THR A 127 7.72 9.03 8.75
N ASP A 128 6.91 8.92 7.70
CA ASP A 128 7.37 8.49 6.37
C ASP A 128 6.50 9.15 5.26
N PRO A 129 7.09 9.62 4.16
CA PRO A 129 6.34 10.07 2.99
C PRO A 129 5.31 9.06 2.47
N GLU A 130 5.60 7.76 2.54
CA GLU A 130 4.68 6.69 2.15
C GLU A 130 3.36 6.75 2.92
N TYR A 131 3.40 7.06 4.21
CA TYR A 131 2.19 7.19 5.04
C TYR A 131 1.28 8.31 4.57
N THR A 132 1.86 9.37 4.01
CA THR A 132 1.10 10.46 3.40
C THR A 132 0.36 9.98 2.15
N LEU A 133 1.00 9.14 1.33
CA LEU A 133 0.38 8.55 0.14
C LEU A 133 -0.70 7.53 0.49
N VAL A 134 -0.46 6.71 1.51
CA VAL A 134 -1.44 5.74 2.02
C VAL A 134 -2.69 6.47 2.53
N LEU A 135 -2.53 7.53 3.31
CA LEU A 135 -3.66 8.35 3.78
C LEU A 135 -4.41 9.02 2.62
N ALA A 136 -3.67 9.57 1.64
CA ALA A 136 -4.27 10.21 0.48
C ALA A 136 -5.10 9.23 -0.36
N GLN A 137 -4.58 8.03 -0.60
CA GLN A 137 -5.31 6.97 -1.29
C GLN A 137 -6.51 6.50 -0.46
N ALA A 138 -6.32 6.20 0.82
CA ALA A 138 -7.38 5.70 1.70
C ALA A 138 -8.53 6.71 1.81
N GLY A 139 -8.24 8.02 1.83
CA GLY A 139 -9.27 9.07 1.80
C GLY A 139 -10.19 9.03 0.58
N GLN A 140 -9.70 8.52 -0.56
CA GLN A 140 -10.52 8.41 -1.79
C GLN A 140 -11.37 7.15 -1.84
N GLU A 141 -10.89 6.01 -1.32
CA GLU A 141 -11.49 4.70 -1.60
C GLU A 141 -11.87 3.86 -0.38
N ALA A 142 -11.24 4.07 0.78
CA ALA A 142 -11.27 3.07 1.85
C ALA A 142 -12.68 2.80 2.39
N ILE A 143 -12.99 1.55 2.73
CA ILE A 143 -14.28 1.16 3.28
C ILE A 143 -14.16 0.91 4.79
N SER A 144 -15.14 1.36 5.56
CA SER A 144 -15.19 1.10 7.01
C SER A 144 -15.57 -0.35 7.27
N LEU A 145 -14.69 -1.07 7.99
CA LEU A 145 -14.99 -2.37 8.59
C LEU A 145 -15.51 -2.19 10.03
N PHE A 146 -15.08 -1.12 10.70
CA PHE A 146 -15.46 -0.73 12.04
C PHE A 146 -15.29 0.78 12.19
N GLY A 147 -16.17 1.42 12.97
CA GLY A 147 -16.12 2.86 13.20
C GLY A 147 -16.85 3.69 12.12
N PRO A 148 -16.77 5.03 12.19
CA PRO A 148 -17.45 5.91 11.26
C PRO A 148 -16.88 5.80 9.84
N ALA A 149 -17.61 6.35 8.86
CA ALA A 149 -17.11 6.47 7.49
C ALA A 149 -15.81 7.29 7.43
N ARG A 150 -14.95 6.98 6.45
CA ARG A 150 -13.57 7.52 6.37
C ARG A 150 -13.52 9.05 6.40
N GLU A 151 -14.53 9.73 5.88
CA GLU A 151 -14.63 11.19 5.80
C GLU A 151 -14.71 11.87 7.17
N HIS A 152 -15.01 11.11 8.24
CA HIS A 152 -15.09 11.64 9.60
C HIS A 152 -13.75 11.62 10.34
N LEU A 153 -12.81 10.75 9.94
CA LEU A 153 -11.54 10.56 10.67
C LEU A 153 -10.30 10.73 9.78
N LEU A 154 -10.40 10.49 8.47
CA LEU A 154 -9.28 10.69 7.55
C LEU A 154 -9.35 12.11 6.97
N PRO A 155 -8.38 12.98 7.28
CA PRO A 155 -8.33 14.32 6.73
C PRO A 155 -8.00 14.28 5.23
N PRO A 156 -8.43 15.29 4.45
CA PRO A 156 -7.92 15.45 3.09
C PRO A 156 -6.41 15.71 3.13
N VAL A 157 -5.66 14.97 2.31
CA VAL A 157 -4.22 15.22 2.13
C VAL A 157 -4.02 16.26 1.03
N PRO A 158 -3.26 17.35 1.27
CA PRO A 158 -2.97 18.35 0.24
C PRO A 158 -2.26 17.74 -0.97
N LEU A 159 -2.62 18.17 -2.19
CA LEU A 159 -1.98 17.67 -3.41
C LEU A 159 -0.47 17.96 -3.45
N ASP A 160 -0.03 19.06 -2.85
CA ASP A 160 1.40 19.40 -2.78
C ASP A 160 2.16 18.44 -1.86
N ASP A 161 1.54 17.94 -0.80
CA ASP A 161 2.11 16.90 0.06
C ASP A 161 2.15 15.54 -0.66
N VAL A 162 1.14 15.22 -1.49
CA VAL A 162 1.17 14.04 -2.37
C VAL A 162 2.32 14.13 -3.37
N ARG A 163 2.49 15.28 -4.04
CA ARG A 163 3.62 15.52 -4.97
C ARG A 163 4.96 15.37 -4.25
N ARG A 164 5.10 16.00 -3.09
CA ARG A 164 6.31 15.93 -2.28
C ARG A 164 6.63 14.50 -1.85
N ALA A 165 5.62 13.73 -1.41
CA ALA A 165 5.83 12.33 -1.05
C ALA A 165 6.27 11.46 -2.24
N ILE A 166 5.67 11.66 -3.42
CA ILE A 166 6.12 10.97 -4.65
C ILE A 166 7.56 11.36 -5.00
N ALA A 167 7.91 12.64 -4.88
CA ALA A 167 9.27 13.12 -5.13
C ALA A 167 10.30 12.47 -4.20
N GLU A 168 9.99 12.37 -2.90
CA GLU A 168 10.88 11.79 -1.90
C GLU A 168 10.97 10.25 -2.01
N ALA A 169 9.89 9.57 -2.43
CA ALA A 169 9.87 8.11 -2.62
C ALA A 169 10.56 7.65 -3.92
N LEU A 170 10.55 8.47 -4.97
CA LEU A 170 11.04 8.10 -6.30
C LEU A 170 12.49 7.58 -6.34
N PRO A 171 13.49 8.22 -5.68
CA PRO A 171 14.87 7.72 -5.68
C PRO A 171 15.00 6.33 -5.06
N GLY A 172 14.32 6.08 -3.93
CA GLY A 172 14.33 4.79 -3.24
C GLY A 172 13.69 3.70 -4.11
N LEU A 173 12.54 4.00 -4.73
CA LEU A 173 11.85 3.09 -5.64
C LEU A 173 12.75 2.68 -6.82
N LEU A 174 13.46 3.62 -7.43
CA LEU A 174 14.40 3.33 -8.52
C LEU A 174 15.63 2.53 -8.06
N GLY A 175 16.06 2.72 -6.82
CA GLY A 175 17.12 1.93 -6.19
C GLY A 175 16.76 0.45 -6.06
N ASN A 176 15.47 0.15 -5.90
CA ASN A 176 14.95 -1.21 -5.72
C ASN A 176 14.55 -1.91 -7.03
N LEU A 177 14.89 -1.34 -8.20
CA LEU A 177 14.49 -1.92 -9.49
C LEU A 177 14.93 -3.38 -9.64
N GLN A 178 16.18 -3.70 -9.27
CA GLN A 178 16.73 -5.04 -9.46
C GLN A 178 16.11 -6.02 -8.46
N GLY A 179 15.42 -7.05 -8.97
CA GLY A 179 14.74 -8.06 -8.16
C GLY A 179 13.29 -7.71 -7.79
N ASP A 180 12.82 -6.50 -8.11
CA ASP A 180 11.43 -6.07 -7.92
C ASP A 180 10.87 -5.31 -9.15
N GLU A 181 11.38 -5.65 -10.34
CA GLU A 181 11.18 -4.88 -11.57
C GLU A 181 9.69 -4.63 -11.86
N ARG A 182 8.86 -5.67 -11.74
CA ARG A 182 7.41 -5.55 -11.96
C ARG A 182 6.77 -4.53 -11.03
N ASN A 183 7.03 -4.60 -9.73
CA ASN A 183 6.40 -3.69 -8.78
C ASN A 183 6.92 -2.28 -8.98
N VAL A 184 8.22 -2.10 -9.24
CA VAL A 184 8.80 -0.79 -9.53
C VAL A 184 8.15 -0.16 -10.77
N LEU A 185 8.05 -0.88 -11.89
CA LEU A 185 7.44 -0.35 -13.12
C LEU A 185 5.96 0.00 -12.93
N LEU A 186 5.19 -0.87 -12.26
CA LEU A 186 3.77 -0.61 -12.01
C LEU A 186 3.56 0.53 -11.02
N THR A 187 4.42 0.68 -10.02
CA THR A 187 4.37 1.80 -9.06
C THR A 187 4.77 3.11 -9.74
N LEU A 188 5.77 3.13 -10.62
CA LEU A 188 6.10 4.31 -11.43
C LEU A 188 4.94 4.76 -12.31
N ALA A 189 4.25 3.82 -12.97
CA ALA A 189 3.05 4.12 -13.74
C ALA A 189 1.92 4.71 -12.87
N ARG A 190 1.72 4.20 -11.65
CA ARG A 190 0.77 4.76 -10.68
C ARG A 190 1.17 6.16 -10.22
N MET A 191 2.43 6.39 -9.89
CA MET A 191 2.95 7.71 -9.51
C MET A 191 2.69 8.72 -10.62
N TRP A 192 2.99 8.37 -11.87
CA TRP A 192 2.72 9.23 -13.02
C TRP A 192 1.23 9.53 -13.17
N TYR A 193 0.38 8.50 -13.11
CA TYR A 193 -1.08 8.68 -13.18
C TYR A 193 -1.61 9.61 -12.08
N THR A 194 -1.13 9.44 -10.85
CA THR A 194 -1.55 10.26 -9.70
C THR A 194 -1.12 11.71 -9.85
N LEU A 195 0.10 11.97 -10.32
CA LEU A 195 0.56 13.34 -10.58
C LEU A 195 -0.21 14.02 -11.70
N GLU A 196 -0.55 13.27 -12.76
CA GLU A 196 -1.28 13.80 -13.92
C GLU A 196 -2.76 14.09 -13.61
N THR A 197 -3.41 13.21 -12.84
CA THR A 197 -4.88 13.23 -12.68
C THR A 197 -5.36 13.66 -11.30
N GLY A 198 -4.50 13.64 -10.28
CA GLY A 198 -4.86 13.80 -8.87
C GLY A 198 -5.59 12.60 -8.26
N ASN A 199 -5.81 11.52 -9.02
CA ASN A 199 -6.53 10.33 -8.56
C ASN A 199 -5.59 9.15 -8.30
N PHE A 200 -5.99 8.26 -7.39
CA PHE A 200 -5.34 6.97 -7.20
C PHE A 200 -6.03 5.88 -8.02
N THR A 201 -5.25 4.98 -8.59
CA THR A 201 -5.77 3.89 -9.42
C THR A 201 -4.99 2.59 -9.19
N PRO A 202 -5.56 1.41 -9.47
CA PRO A 202 -4.85 0.13 -9.33
C PRO A 202 -3.61 0.02 -10.23
N LYS A 203 -2.66 -0.84 -9.85
CA LYS A 203 -1.41 -1.08 -10.61
C LYS A 203 -1.67 -1.43 -12.08
N ASP A 204 -2.63 -2.31 -12.34
CA ASP A 204 -2.94 -2.74 -13.70
C ASP A 204 -3.69 -1.66 -14.50
N ALA A 205 -4.58 -0.89 -13.87
CA ALA A 205 -5.25 0.23 -14.53
C ALA A 205 -4.25 1.35 -14.91
N ALA A 206 -3.31 1.69 -14.02
CA ALA A 206 -2.24 2.64 -14.32
C ALA A 206 -1.36 2.17 -15.48
N ALA A 207 -1.00 0.87 -15.49
CA ALA A 207 -0.25 0.30 -16.60
C ALA A 207 -1.01 0.43 -17.92
N THR A 208 -2.30 0.04 -17.97
CA THR A 208 -3.14 0.18 -19.17
C THR A 208 -3.21 1.62 -19.66
N TRP A 209 -3.37 2.58 -18.75
CA TRP A 209 -3.39 4.00 -19.09
C TRP A 209 -2.06 4.45 -19.74
N ALA A 210 -0.93 4.00 -19.20
CA ALA A 210 0.39 4.39 -19.69
C ALA A 210 0.77 3.74 -21.04
N LEU A 211 0.20 2.58 -21.40
CA LEU A 211 0.59 1.82 -22.61
C LEU A 211 0.57 2.64 -23.90
N SER A 212 -0.38 3.56 -24.07
CA SER A 212 -0.49 4.38 -25.28
C SER A 212 0.30 5.70 -25.22
N LEU A 213 0.98 5.97 -24.12
CA LEU A 213 1.65 7.25 -23.85
C LEU A 213 3.19 7.13 -23.80
N VAL A 214 3.72 5.91 -23.88
CA VAL A 214 5.14 5.59 -23.78
C VAL A 214 5.67 4.95 -25.06
N SER A 215 6.98 4.82 -25.15
CA SER A 215 7.65 4.10 -26.24
C SER A 215 7.19 2.64 -26.33
N SER A 216 7.32 2.04 -27.52
CA SER A 216 6.95 0.63 -27.73
C SER A 216 7.71 -0.34 -26.84
N GLU A 217 8.97 -0.03 -26.49
CA GLU A 217 9.77 -0.84 -25.56
C GLU A 217 9.17 -0.79 -24.16
N THR A 218 8.89 0.41 -23.64
CA THR A 218 8.29 0.59 -22.30
C THR A 218 6.88 0.04 -22.22
N ALA A 219 6.07 0.20 -23.28
CA ALA A 219 4.74 -0.41 -23.36
C ALA A 219 4.82 -1.94 -23.26
N SER A 220 5.81 -2.57 -23.91
CA SER A 220 6.03 -4.01 -23.82
C SER A 220 6.42 -4.46 -22.40
N ALA A 221 7.26 -3.67 -21.72
CA ALA A 221 7.63 -3.94 -20.32
C ALA A 221 6.43 -3.82 -19.37
N LEU A 222 5.64 -2.76 -19.51
CA LEU A 222 4.42 -2.56 -18.71
C LEU A 222 3.39 -3.65 -18.96
N ALA A 223 3.20 -4.08 -20.22
CA ALA A 223 2.28 -5.16 -20.56
C ALA A 223 2.72 -6.49 -19.92
N LEU A 224 4.01 -6.82 -19.95
CA LEU A 224 4.56 -7.98 -19.26
C LEU A 224 4.33 -7.89 -17.75
N GLY A 225 4.69 -6.77 -17.12
CA GLY A 225 4.49 -6.55 -15.69
C GLY A 225 3.02 -6.62 -15.29
N GLN A 226 2.11 -6.06 -16.08
CA GLN A 226 0.67 -6.12 -15.86
C GLN A 226 0.15 -7.56 -15.93
N ALA A 227 0.53 -8.31 -16.96
CA ALA A 227 0.10 -9.69 -17.14
C ALA A 227 0.60 -10.57 -15.98
N ALA A 228 1.85 -10.37 -15.54
CA ALA A 228 2.42 -11.09 -14.40
C ALA A 228 1.77 -10.70 -13.07
N TYR A 229 1.47 -9.42 -12.86
CA TYR A 229 0.74 -8.95 -11.69
C TYR A 229 -0.66 -9.58 -11.57
N ARG A 230 -1.31 -9.83 -12.71
CA ARG A 230 -2.59 -10.56 -12.78
C ARG A 230 -2.45 -12.08 -12.64
N GLY A 231 -1.23 -12.61 -12.60
CA GLY A 231 -0.95 -14.04 -12.56
C GLY A 231 -1.16 -14.76 -13.89
N ALA A 232 -1.24 -14.02 -15.00
CA ALA A 232 -1.47 -14.60 -16.33
C ALA A 232 -0.18 -15.17 -16.96
N VAL A 233 0.98 -14.62 -16.58
CA VAL A 233 2.30 -15.06 -17.06
C VAL A 233 3.30 -15.03 -15.92
N PHE A 234 4.41 -15.75 -16.09
CA PHE A 234 5.60 -15.58 -15.27
C PHE A 234 6.51 -14.54 -15.93
N ASP A 235 6.93 -13.53 -15.17
CA ASP A 235 7.86 -12.50 -15.61
C ASP A 235 9.30 -12.84 -15.21
N ASP A 236 10.12 -13.21 -16.20
CA ASP A 236 11.55 -13.39 -15.99
C ASP A 236 12.33 -12.15 -16.45
N TRP A 237 12.51 -11.22 -15.53
CA TRP A 237 13.26 -9.99 -15.77
C TRP A 237 14.77 -10.21 -15.92
N GLN A 238 15.31 -11.36 -15.49
CA GLN A 238 16.74 -11.66 -15.61
C GLN A 238 17.16 -11.84 -17.08
N ASN A 239 16.24 -12.26 -17.94
CA ASN A 239 16.45 -12.34 -19.39
C ASN A 239 16.28 -10.98 -20.09
N HIS A 240 15.75 -9.96 -19.39
CA HIS A 240 15.42 -8.65 -19.96
C HIS A 240 15.87 -7.45 -19.10
N PRO A 241 17.09 -7.43 -18.51
CA PRO A 241 17.48 -6.39 -17.54
C PRO A 241 17.54 -4.99 -18.16
N LYS A 242 17.89 -4.89 -19.45
CA LYS A 242 17.90 -3.62 -20.19
C LYS A 242 16.50 -3.09 -20.45
N LEU A 243 15.50 -3.97 -20.62
CA LEU A 243 14.13 -3.58 -20.88
C LEU A 243 13.52 -2.92 -19.64
N ALA A 244 13.64 -3.57 -18.48
CA ALA A 244 13.17 -3.02 -17.21
C ALA A 244 13.82 -1.67 -16.90
N ARG A 245 15.15 -1.56 -17.09
CA ARG A 245 15.88 -0.32 -16.84
C ARG A 245 15.41 0.83 -17.73
N ARG A 246 15.30 0.60 -19.05
CA ARG A 246 14.82 1.64 -19.98
C ARG A 246 13.38 2.07 -19.67
N ALA A 247 12.51 1.12 -19.37
CA ALA A 247 11.15 1.41 -18.98
C ALA A 247 11.08 2.24 -17.69
N ALA A 248 11.89 1.89 -16.68
CA ALA A 248 11.97 2.64 -15.44
C ALA A 248 12.51 4.07 -15.67
N ASP A 249 13.53 4.24 -16.51
CA ASP A 249 14.10 5.54 -16.83
C ASP A 249 13.09 6.45 -17.56
N GLU A 250 12.32 5.92 -18.52
CA GLU A 250 11.26 6.65 -19.22
C GLU A 250 10.10 7.03 -18.29
N LEU A 251 9.58 6.08 -17.49
CA LEU A 251 8.50 6.37 -16.55
C LEU A 251 8.95 7.37 -15.48
N ALA A 252 10.17 7.25 -14.96
CA ALA A 252 10.71 8.22 -14.01
C ALA A 252 10.90 9.61 -14.63
N HIS A 253 11.20 9.70 -15.93
CA HIS A 253 11.23 10.98 -16.63
C HIS A 253 9.85 11.65 -16.63
N HIS A 254 8.78 10.91 -16.93
CA HIS A 254 7.41 11.43 -16.87
C HIS A 254 7.01 11.87 -15.46
N VAL A 255 7.31 11.06 -14.43
CA VAL A 255 7.08 11.44 -13.03
C VAL A 255 7.80 12.75 -12.70
N ARG A 256 9.11 12.85 -12.99
CA ARG A 256 9.91 14.05 -12.71
C ARG A 256 9.43 15.30 -13.45
N SER A 257 8.77 15.17 -14.59
CA SER A 257 8.27 16.32 -15.35
C SER A 257 7.05 16.99 -14.71
N LEU A 258 6.41 16.33 -13.74
CA LEU A 258 5.20 16.78 -13.05
C LEU A 258 5.42 17.13 -11.57
N LEU A 259 6.65 16.96 -11.07
CA LEU A 259 7.09 17.34 -9.73
C LEU A 259 7.62 18.78 -9.72
#